data_AF-Q1JPB3-F1
#
_entry.id   AF-Q1JPB3-F1
#
_cell.length_a   1.000
_cell.length_b   1.000
_cell.length_c   1.000
_cell.angle_alpha   90.00
_cell.angle_beta   90.00
_cell.angle_gamma   90.00
#
_symmetry.space_group_name_H-M   'P 1'
#
loop_
_entity.id
_entity.type
_entity.pdbx_description
1 polymer ?
#
loop_
_entity_poly.entity_id
_entity_poly.type
_entity_poly.pdbx_seq_one_letter_code
_entity_poly.pdbx_strand_id
1 'polypeptide(L)'
;MGGGDLNLKKSWHPQTLRNVEKVWKAEQKHEAERKKIEELQRELREERAREEMQRYAEDVGAVKKKEEKLDWMYQGPGGMVNRDEYLLGRPIDKYVFEKMEEKEAGCSSETGLLPGSIFAPSGANSLLDMASKIREDPLFIIRKKEEEKKREVLNNPVKMKKIKELLQMSL
;
A
#
# COMPACT_ATOMS: atom_id res chain seq x y z
N MET A 1 -18.33 -28.84 53.64
CA MET A 1 -19.20 -28.47 52.51
C MET A 1 -18.45 -27.50 51.62
N GLY A 2 -17.75 -27.99 50.58
CA GLY A 2 -17.00 -27.14 49.65
C GLY A 2 -17.84 -26.77 48.44
N GLY A 3 -18.75 -25.80 48.60
CA GLY A 3 -19.61 -25.30 47.52
C GLY A 3 -18.96 -24.13 46.80
N GLY A 4 -18.03 -24.40 45.87
CA GLY A 4 -17.57 -23.39 44.92
C GLY A 4 -18.59 -23.20 43.78
N ASP A 5 -18.71 -21.98 43.26
CA ASP A 5 -19.62 -21.66 42.15
C ASP A 5 -19.33 -22.55 40.93
N LEU A 6 -20.35 -23.33 40.52
CA LEU A 6 -20.28 -24.24 39.39
C LEU A 6 -20.00 -23.51 38.07
N ASN A 7 -20.36 -22.23 37.97
CA ASN A 7 -20.14 -21.42 36.79
C ASN A 7 -18.66 -21.13 36.53
N LEU A 8 -17.84 -21.02 37.58
CA LEU A 8 -16.38 -20.83 37.45
C LEU A 8 -15.68 -22.04 36.81
N LYS A 9 -16.33 -23.22 36.79
CA LYS A 9 -15.84 -24.40 36.07
C LYS A 9 -16.21 -24.40 34.59
N LYS A 10 -17.04 -23.47 34.13
CA LYS A 10 -17.48 -23.38 32.73
C LYS A 10 -16.49 -22.56 31.91
N SER A 11 -16.18 -23.06 30.72
CA SER A 11 -15.20 -22.45 29.80
C SER A 11 -15.66 -21.09 29.25
N TRP A 12 -16.97 -20.83 29.21
CA TRP A 12 -17.55 -19.58 28.71
C TRP A 12 -17.71 -18.50 29.78
N HIS A 13 -17.53 -18.83 31.07
CA HIS A 13 -17.78 -17.88 32.14
C HIS A 13 -16.73 -16.76 32.15
N PRO A 14 -17.12 -15.47 32.08
CA PRO A 14 -16.18 -14.37 31.83
C PRO A 14 -15.20 -14.13 32.97
N GLN A 15 -15.57 -14.49 34.21
CA GLN A 15 -14.75 -14.26 35.40
C GLN A 15 -13.68 -15.35 35.62
N THR A 16 -13.66 -16.39 34.79
CA THR A 16 -12.57 -17.38 34.80
C THR A 16 -11.27 -16.71 34.39
N LEU A 17 -10.17 -16.95 35.14
CA LEU A 17 -8.85 -16.31 34.89
C LEU A 17 -8.40 -16.36 33.43
N ARG A 18 -8.66 -17.48 32.72
CA ARG A 18 -8.35 -17.64 31.29
C ARG A 18 -9.09 -16.64 30.40
N ASN A 19 -10.36 -16.38 30.69
CA ASN A 19 -11.19 -15.47 29.89
C ASN A 19 -10.85 -14.01 30.22
N VAL A 20 -10.62 -13.70 31.50
CA VAL A 20 -10.09 -12.39 31.92
C VAL A 20 -8.76 -12.08 31.22
N GLU A 21 -7.83 -13.04 31.19
CA GLU A 21 -6.55 -12.90 30.48
C GLU A 21 -6.74 -12.70 28.97
N LYS A 22 -7.68 -13.43 28.36
CA LYS A 22 -7.98 -13.30 26.93
C LYS A 22 -8.52 -11.91 26.59
N VAL A 23 -9.45 -11.40 27.39
CA VAL A 23 -10.01 -10.04 27.25
C VAL A 23 -8.91 -9.01 27.44
N TRP A 24 -8.09 -9.13 28.48
CA TRP A 24 -6.98 -8.22 28.74
C TRP A 24 -5.97 -8.17 27.58
N LYS A 25 -5.63 -9.31 26.98
CA LYS A 25 -4.76 -9.34 25.78
C LYS A 25 -5.41 -8.67 24.57
N ALA A 26 -6.72 -8.80 24.40
CA ALA A 26 -7.45 -8.14 23.32
C ALA A 26 -7.50 -6.62 23.54
N GLU A 27 -7.77 -6.17 24.77
CA GLU A 27 -7.78 -4.77 25.16
C GLU A 27 -6.40 -4.12 24.96
N GLN A 28 -5.31 -4.80 25.37
CA GLN A 28 -3.96 -4.30 25.12
C GLN A 28 -3.65 -4.12 23.64
N LYS A 29 -4.02 -5.08 22.79
CA LYS A 29 -3.82 -4.96 21.33
C LYS A 29 -4.61 -3.79 20.76
N HIS A 30 -5.87 -3.66 21.18
CA HIS A 30 -6.73 -2.57 20.74
C HIS A 30 -6.21 -1.20 21.19
N GLU A 31 -5.69 -1.08 22.41
CA GLU A 31 -5.03 0.13 22.92
C GLU A 31 -3.81 0.50 22.07
N ALA A 32 -2.97 -0.48 21.72
CA ALA A 32 -1.81 -0.27 20.86
C ALA A 32 -2.19 0.17 19.43
N GLU A 33 -3.22 -0.45 18.84
CA GLU A 33 -3.77 -0.05 17.54
C GLU A 33 -4.34 1.38 17.58
N ARG A 34 -5.10 1.72 18.63
CA ARG A 34 -5.65 3.07 18.82
C ARG A 34 -4.56 4.12 18.90
N LYS A 35 -3.50 3.88 19.68
CA LYS A 35 -2.35 4.79 19.78
C LYS A 35 -1.65 5.00 18.44
N LYS A 36 -1.47 3.92 17.67
CA LYS A 36 -0.88 4.01 16.33
C LYS A 36 -1.75 4.81 15.37
N ILE A 37 -3.07 4.62 15.43
CA ILE A 37 -4.02 5.39 14.62
C ILE A 37 -3.99 6.88 15.02
N GLU A 38 -3.94 7.17 16.31
CA GLU A 38 -3.87 8.55 16.82
C GLU A 38 -2.59 9.27 16.38
N GLU A 39 -1.45 8.57 16.41
CA GLU A 39 -0.18 9.09 15.89
C GLU A 39 -0.27 9.42 14.40
N LEU A 40 -0.79 8.51 13.57
CA LEU A 40 -1.00 8.75 12.14
C LEU A 40 -1.97 9.92 11.89
N GLN A 41 -3.02 10.04 12.70
CA GLN A 41 -3.95 11.17 12.62
C GLN A 41 -3.31 12.49 13.03
N ARG A 42 -2.35 12.47 13.97
CA ARG A 42 -1.57 13.65 14.33
C ARG A 42 -0.65 14.06 13.17
N GLU A 43 0.09 13.11 12.59
CA GLU A 43 0.96 13.37 11.43
C GLU A 43 0.17 13.98 10.27
N LEU A 44 -0.99 13.39 9.92
CA LEU A 44 -1.84 13.91 8.85
C LEU A 44 -2.36 15.33 9.13
N ARG A 45 -2.67 15.65 10.40
CA ARG A 45 -3.07 17.00 10.80
C ARG A 45 -1.91 17.99 10.70
N GLU A 46 -0.71 17.58 11.09
CA GLU A 46 0.49 18.41 10.97
C GLU A 46 0.87 18.67 9.51
N GLU A 47 0.76 17.65 8.65
CA GLU A 47 0.97 17.76 7.22
C GLU A 47 -0.03 18.74 6.59
N ARG A 48 -1.32 18.59 6.90
CA ARG A 48 -2.37 19.52 6.43
C ARG A 48 -2.12 20.94 6.91
N ALA A 49 -1.76 21.14 8.18
CA ALA A 49 -1.48 22.48 8.70
C ALA A 49 -0.27 23.13 8.00
N ARG A 50 0.76 22.35 7.68
CA ARG A 50 1.92 22.81 6.91
C ARG A 50 1.55 23.14 5.46
N GLU A 51 0.71 22.34 4.84
CA GLU A 51 0.20 22.58 3.48
C GLU A 51 -0.68 23.83 3.44
N GLU A 52 -1.58 24.01 4.42
CA GLU A 52 -2.41 25.22 4.55
C GLU A 52 -1.55 26.49 4.73
N MET A 53 -0.49 26.42 5.53
CA MET A 53 0.46 27.53 5.69
C MET A 53 1.19 27.85 4.38
N GLN A 54 1.64 26.83 3.64
CA GLN A 54 2.28 27.02 2.33
C GLN A 54 1.31 27.63 1.33
N ARG A 55 0.09 27.08 1.22
CA ARG A 55 -0.97 27.58 0.36
C ARG A 55 -1.32 29.03 0.70
N TYR A 56 -1.39 29.40 1.97
CA TYR A 56 -1.62 30.78 2.38
C TYR A 56 -0.47 31.70 1.96
N ALA A 57 0.79 31.27 2.09
CA ALA A 57 1.95 32.04 1.64
C ALA A 57 1.99 32.22 0.10
N GLU A 58 1.53 31.21 -0.65
CA GLU A 58 1.34 31.29 -2.10
C GLU A 58 0.20 32.25 -2.48
N ASP A 59 -0.94 32.18 -1.79
CA ASP A 59 -2.11 33.05 -2.03
C ASP A 59 -1.79 34.52 -1.73
N VAL A 60 -0.97 34.80 -0.69
CA VAL A 60 -0.46 36.14 -0.37
C VAL A 60 0.64 36.59 -1.35
N GLY A 61 1.18 35.67 -2.18
CA GLY A 61 2.21 35.97 -3.17
C GLY A 61 3.62 36.12 -2.60
N ALA A 62 3.84 35.73 -1.34
CA ALA A 62 5.16 35.76 -0.70
C ALA A 62 6.08 34.64 -1.21
N VAL A 63 5.51 33.54 -1.71
CA VAL A 63 6.23 32.37 -2.23
C VAL A 63 5.68 32.01 -3.61
N LYS A 64 6.56 31.70 -4.57
CA LYS A 64 6.14 31.19 -5.90
C LYS A 64 5.60 29.77 -5.75
N LYS A 65 4.46 29.48 -6.40
CA LYS A 65 3.87 28.13 -6.45
C LYS A 65 4.92 27.08 -6.75
N LYS A 66 5.08 26.12 -5.84
CA LYS A 66 6.00 25.00 -6.05
C LYS A 66 5.35 24.08 -7.10
N GLU A 67 6.01 23.87 -8.23
CA GLU A 67 5.54 22.87 -9.21
C GLU A 67 5.47 21.51 -8.50
N GLU A 68 4.31 20.84 -8.57
CA GLU A 68 4.11 19.45 -8.13
C GLU A 68 4.94 18.52 -9.01
N LYS A 69 6.26 18.58 -8.86
CA LYS A 69 7.17 17.66 -9.54
C LYS A 69 7.04 16.30 -8.88
N LEU A 70 6.67 15.31 -9.69
CA LEU A 70 6.65 13.88 -9.36
C LEU A 70 8.07 13.34 -9.17
N ASP A 71 8.87 14.01 -8.35
CA ASP A 71 10.28 13.70 -8.15
C ASP A 71 10.41 12.29 -7.58
N TRP A 72 9.54 11.89 -6.66
CA TRP A 72 9.46 10.52 -6.13
C TRP A 72 9.20 9.45 -7.20
N MET A 73 8.57 9.80 -8.33
CA MET A 73 8.26 8.88 -9.43
C MET A 73 9.38 8.83 -10.48
N TYR A 74 10.05 9.96 -10.72
CA TYR A 74 11.17 10.06 -11.67
C TYR A 74 12.54 9.80 -11.03
N GLN A 75 12.58 9.70 -9.70
CA GLN A 75 13.70 9.18 -8.93
C GLN A 75 13.75 7.66 -9.16
N GLY A 76 14.27 7.25 -10.33
CA GLY A 76 14.48 5.85 -10.66
C GLY A 76 15.38 5.15 -9.63
N PRO A 77 15.66 3.84 -9.74
CA PRO A 77 16.41 3.08 -8.73
C PRO A 77 17.80 3.65 -8.34
N GLY A 78 18.37 4.55 -9.15
CA GLY A 78 19.61 5.27 -8.83
C GLY A 78 19.43 6.56 -8.01
N GLY A 79 18.20 6.99 -7.76
CA GLY A 79 17.88 8.19 -6.99
C GLY A 79 17.65 7.92 -5.50
N MET A 80 17.43 6.67 -5.10
CA MET A 80 17.53 6.26 -3.67
C MET A 80 18.96 6.35 -3.14
N VAL A 81 19.94 6.49 -4.04
CA VAL A 81 21.35 6.57 -3.71
C VAL A 81 21.73 8.04 -3.60
N ASN A 82 21.75 8.55 -2.37
CA ASN A 82 22.08 9.93 -2.09
C ASN A 82 23.58 10.14 -2.28
N ARG A 83 23.97 10.57 -3.49
CA ARG A 83 25.38 10.64 -3.92
C ARG A 83 26.23 11.55 -3.03
N ASP A 84 25.59 12.56 -2.45
CA ASP A 84 26.21 13.53 -1.55
C ASP A 84 26.58 12.90 -0.19
N GLU A 85 25.86 11.86 0.26
CA GLU A 85 26.17 11.16 1.50
C GLU A 85 27.44 10.31 1.39
N TYR A 86 27.76 9.78 0.21
CA TYR A 86 29.02 9.07 -0.02
C TYR A 86 30.23 10.00 -0.06
N LEU A 87 30.04 11.23 -0.56
CA LEU A 87 31.09 12.25 -0.53
C LEU A 87 31.40 12.70 0.91
N LEU A 88 30.45 12.58 1.83
CA LEU A 88 30.57 12.89 3.25
C LEU A 88 31.04 11.69 4.11
N GLY A 89 31.41 10.57 3.48
CA GLY A 89 32.08 9.46 4.16
C GLY A 89 31.17 8.32 4.63
N ARG A 90 29.91 8.23 4.20
CA ARG A 90 29.14 6.99 4.36
C ARG A 90 29.82 5.86 3.55
N PRO A 91 29.92 4.64 4.12
CA PRO A 91 30.43 3.50 3.37
C PRO A 91 29.50 3.20 2.18
N ILE A 92 30.10 2.96 1.01
CA ILE A 92 29.40 2.69 -0.24
C ILE A 92 28.65 1.35 -0.12
N ASP A 93 27.36 1.36 -0.45
CA ASP A 93 26.52 0.16 -0.36
C ASP A 93 26.80 -0.81 -1.52
N LYS A 94 26.61 -2.12 -1.29
CA LYS A 94 26.95 -3.18 -2.26
C LYS A 94 26.20 -3.06 -3.58
N TYR A 95 25.01 -2.45 -3.54
CA TYR A 95 24.19 -2.12 -4.71
C TYR A 95 24.88 -1.19 -5.73
N VAL A 96 25.86 -0.39 -5.31
CA VAL A 96 26.63 0.47 -6.22
C VAL A 96 27.71 -0.34 -6.94
N PHE A 97 28.30 -1.33 -6.28
CA PHE A 97 29.33 -2.21 -6.83
C PHE A 97 28.76 -3.20 -7.84
N GLU A 98 27.62 -3.83 -7.52
CA GLU A 98 26.97 -4.84 -8.37
C GLU A 98 26.61 -4.27 -9.76
N LYS A 99 26.23 -2.99 -9.82
CA LYS A 99 25.91 -2.29 -11.07
C LYS A 99 27.12 -1.91 -11.93
N MET A 100 28.32 -1.93 -11.36
CA MET A 100 29.57 -1.64 -12.09
C MET A 100 30.25 -2.94 -12.58
N GLU A 101 29.96 -4.08 -11.94
CA GLU A 101 30.46 -5.41 -12.30
C GLU A 101 29.66 -6.10 -13.43
N GLU A 102 28.42 -5.69 -13.70
CA GLU A 102 27.65 -6.16 -14.88
C GLU A 102 28.16 -5.56 -16.21
N LYS A 103 29.46 -5.69 -16.49
CA LYS A 103 30.02 -5.35 -17.80
C LYS A 103 30.40 -6.52 -18.70
N GLU A 104 30.45 -7.78 -18.23
CA GLU A 104 30.67 -8.93 -19.14
C GLU A 104 30.08 -10.25 -18.60
N ALA A 105 28.75 -10.34 -18.43
CA ALA A 105 28.09 -11.62 -18.22
C ALA A 105 27.20 -11.94 -19.43
N GLY A 106 27.66 -12.88 -20.26
CA GLY A 106 26.92 -13.39 -21.40
C GLY A 106 25.63 -14.14 -21.02
N CYS A 107 24.77 -14.31 -22.03
CA CYS A 107 23.56 -15.15 -22.12
C CYS A 107 22.88 -15.53 -20.79
N SER A 108 21.80 -14.83 -20.41
CA SER A 108 20.95 -15.22 -19.29
C SER A 108 20.30 -16.59 -19.56
N SER A 109 20.55 -17.54 -18.66
CA SER A 109 20.12 -18.94 -18.76
C SER A 109 18.61 -19.15 -18.65
N GLU A 110 17.85 -18.13 -18.24
CA GLU A 110 16.39 -18.26 -18.08
C GLU A 110 15.60 -17.86 -19.33
N THR A 111 16.20 -17.09 -20.26
CA THR A 111 15.49 -16.62 -21.46
C THR A 111 16.17 -17.02 -22.77
N GLY A 112 17.43 -17.52 -22.74
CA GLY A 112 18.15 -17.95 -23.94
C GLY A 112 18.42 -16.82 -24.95
N LEU A 113 18.23 -15.58 -24.53
CA LEU A 113 18.32 -14.38 -25.35
C LEU A 113 19.50 -13.53 -24.89
N LEU A 114 20.22 -12.98 -25.88
CA LEU A 114 21.37 -12.12 -25.65
C LEU A 114 20.93 -10.82 -24.96
N PRO A 115 21.71 -10.30 -23.97
CA PRO A 115 21.49 -8.97 -23.41
C PRO A 115 21.46 -7.93 -24.55
N GLY A 116 20.31 -7.29 -24.75
CA GLY A 116 20.04 -6.38 -25.87
C GLY A 116 18.91 -6.82 -26.82
N SER A 117 18.54 -8.11 -26.85
CA SER A 117 17.39 -8.55 -27.67
C SER A 117 16.04 -8.09 -27.11
N ILE A 118 15.98 -7.74 -25.82
CA ILE A 118 14.79 -7.14 -25.17
C ILE A 118 14.54 -5.72 -25.71
N PHE A 119 15.59 -5.01 -26.12
CA PHE A 119 15.51 -3.68 -26.72
C PHE A 119 15.38 -3.71 -28.26
N ALA A 120 15.38 -4.89 -28.87
CA ALA A 120 15.17 -5.02 -30.30
C ALA A 120 13.67 -4.80 -30.63
N PRO A 121 13.32 -3.85 -31.51
CA PRO A 121 11.93 -3.50 -31.80
C PRO A 121 11.10 -4.63 -32.43
N SER A 122 11.74 -5.73 -32.86
CA SER A 122 11.05 -6.87 -33.49
C SER A 122 10.34 -7.83 -32.51
N GLY A 123 10.54 -7.70 -31.19
CA GLY A 123 9.97 -8.61 -30.19
C GLY A 123 8.70 -8.13 -29.47
N ALA A 124 8.31 -6.88 -29.66
CA ALA A 124 7.30 -6.18 -28.84
C ALA A 124 5.85 -6.70 -28.99
N ASN A 125 5.62 -7.69 -29.87
CA ASN A 125 4.29 -8.23 -30.21
C ASN A 125 4.14 -9.72 -29.90
N SER A 126 5.00 -10.31 -29.05
CA SER A 126 4.79 -11.69 -28.60
C SER A 126 3.46 -11.78 -27.83
N LEU A 127 2.57 -12.70 -28.22
CA LEU A 127 1.26 -12.89 -27.57
C LEU A 127 1.40 -13.13 -26.05
N LEU A 128 2.50 -13.77 -25.64
CA LEU A 128 2.82 -14.02 -24.22
C LEU A 128 3.21 -12.73 -23.48
N ASP A 129 3.92 -11.83 -24.15
CA ASP A 129 4.32 -10.52 -23.61
C ASP A 129 3.11 -9.60 -23.45
N MET A 130 2.21 -9.55 -24.44
CA MET A 130 0.94 -8.81 -24.32
C MET A 130 0.06 -9.36 -23.18
N ALA A 131 -0.05 -10.68 -23.05
CA ALA A 131 -0.83 -11.30 -21.97
C ALA A 131 -0.24 -11.01 -20.59
N SER A 132 1.08 -10.93 -20.48
CA SER A 132 1.77 -10.55 -19.25
C SER A 132 1.53 -9.08 -18.91
N LYS A 133 1.68 -8.18 -19.89
CA LYS A 133 1.40 -6.75 -19.75
C LYS A 133 -0.03 -6.47 -19.30
N ILE A 134 -1.01 -7.17 -19.84
CA ILE A 134 -2.42 -7.01 -19.45
C ILE A 134 -2.67 -7.54 -18.02
N ARG A 135 -1.97 -8.60 -17.61
CA ARG A 135 -2.11 -9.17 -16.26
C ARG A 135 -1.48 -8.28 -15.20
N GLU A 136 -0.31 -7.73 -15.50
CA GLU A 136 0.46 -6.89 -14.58
C GLU A 136 0.03 -5.42 -14.61
N ASP A 137 -0.95 -5.04 -15.45
CA ASP A 137 -1.49 -3.68 -15.49
C ASP A 137 -2.33 -3.38 -14.23
N PRO A 138 -1.91 -2.42 -13.37
CA PRO A 138 -2.66 -2.04 -12.18
C PRO A 138 -4.05 -1.48 -12.50
N LEU A 139 -4.23 -0.81 -13.64
CA LEU A 139 -5.53 -0.27 -14.04
C LEU A 139 -6.50 -1.40 -14.40
N PHE A 140 -6.01 -2.44 -15.08
CA PHE A 140 -6.79 -3.64 -15.34
C PHE A 140 -7.24 -4.33 -14.05
N ILE A 141 -6.36 -4.42 -13.05
CA ILE A 141 -6.70 -4.97 -11.73
C ILE A 141 -7.81 -4.14 -11.05
N ILE A 142 -7.70 -2.82 -11.08
CA ILE A 142 -8.70 -1.92 -10.49
C ILE A 142 -10.06 -2.12 -11.17
N ARG A 143 -10.07 -2.11 -12.50
CA ARG A 143 -11.29 -2.28 -13.30
C ARG A 143 -11.95 -3.64 -13.07
N LYS A 144 -11.16 -4.71 -12.98
CA LYS A 144 -11.65 -6.06 -12.67
C LYS A 144 -12.31 -6.13 -11.29
N LYS A 145 -11.69 -5.52 -10.27
CA LYS A 145 -12.25 -5.44 -8.91
C LYS A 145 -13.53 -4.61 -8.85
N GLU A 146 -13.59 -3.52 -9.61
CA GLU A 146 -14.80 -2.70 -9.72
C GLU A 146 -15.96 -3.50 -10.31
N GLU A 147 -15.72 -4.23 -11.40
CA GLU A 147 -16.73 -5.07 -12.04
C GLU A 147 -17.19 -6.20 -11.12
N GLU A 148 -16.27 -6.87 -10.42
CA GLU A 148 -16.60 -7.92 -9.45
C GLU A 148 -17.50 -7.40 -8.33
N LYS A 149 -17.17 -6.24 -7.74
CA LYS A 149 -18.02 -5.61 -6.72
C LYS A 149 -19.39 -5.23 -7.27
N LYS A 150 -19.46 -4.72 -8.52
CA LYS A 150 -20.73 -4.40 -9.17
C LYS A 150 -21.59 -5.65 -9.33
N ARG A 151 -21.00 -6.77 -9.76
CA ARG A 151 -21.69 -8.07 -9.88
C ARG A 151 -22.13 -8.61 -8.53
N GLU A 152 -21.30 -8.49 -7.50
CA GLU A 152 -21.66 -8.91 -6.13
C GLU A 152 -22.88 -8.13 -5.61
N VAL A 153 -22.92 -6.82 -5.85
CA VAL A 153 -24.06 -5.97 -5.49
C VAL A 153 -25.32 -6.38 -6.26
N LEU A 154 -25.20 -6.67 -7.57
CA LEU A 154 -26.33 -7.14 -8.38
C LEU A 154 -26.84 -8.53 -7.97
N ASN A 155 -25.94 -9.45 -7.65
CA ASN A 155 -26.29 -10.82 -7.24
C ASN A 155 -26.89 -10.86 -5.83
N ASN A 156 -26.66 -9.84 -5.00
CA ASN A 156 -27.22 -9.76 -3.66
C ASN A 156 -28.65 -9.19 -3.70
N PRO A 157 -29.70 -10.00 -3.45
CA PRO A 157 -31.08 -9.56 -3.56
C PRO A 157 -31.47 -8.51 -2.50
N VAL A 158 -30.79 -8.47 -1.35
CA VAL A 158 -31.04 -7.49 -0.28
C VAL A 158 -30.50 -6.12 -0.68
N LYS A 159 -29.25 -6.06 -1.16
CA LYS A 159 -28.64 -4.82 -1.66
C LYS A 159 -29.43 -4.26 -2.85
N MET A 160 -29.88 -5.12 -3.77
CA MET A 160 -30.72 -4.71 -4.90
C MET A 160 -32.08 -4.14 -4.51
N LYS A 161 -32.76 -4.71 -3.50
CA LYS A 161 -34.00 -4.12 -2.97
C LYS A 161 -33.76 -2.73 -2.40
N LYS A 162 -32.68 -2.55 -1.63
CA LYS A 162 -32.31 -1.25 -1.06
C LYS A 162 -32.04 -0.20 -2.14
N ILE A 163 -31.34 -0.57 -3.21
CA ILE A 163 -31.08 0.32 -4.35
C ILE A 163 -32.38 0.71 -5.06
N LYS A 164 -33.31 -0.24 -5.25
CA LYS A 164 -34.63 0.03 -5.86
C LYS A 164 -35.48 0.97 -4.99
N GLU A 165 -35.51 0.77 -3.68
CA GLU A 165 -36.19 1.67 -2.74
C GLU A 165 -35.63 3.09 -2.81
N LEU A 166 -34.30 3.24 -2.81
CA LEU A 166 -33.66 4.56 -2.92
C LEU A 166 -34.00 5.25 -4.24
N LEU A 167 -34.01 4.50 -5.36
CA LEU A 167 -34.41 5.04 -6.66
C LEU A 167 -35.88 5.49 -6.69
N GLN A 168 -36.78 4.71 -6.08
CA GLN A 168 -38.20 5.06 -5.96
C GLN A 168 -38.45 6.27 -5.04
N MET A 169 -37.61 6.48 -4.03
CA MET A 169 -37.71 7.65 -3.14
C MET A 169 -37.12 8.92 -3.76
N SER A 170 -36.21 8.79 -4.74
CA SER A 170 -35.58 9.92 -5.43
C SER A 170 -36.36 10.41 -6.67
N LEU A 171 -37.43 9.71 -7.04
CA LEU A 171 -38.38 10.06 -8.11
C LEU A 171 -39.66 10.63 -7.49
#